data_AF-A0A7K1E071-F1
#
_entry.id   AF-A0A7K1E071-F1
#
_cell.length_a   1.000
_cell.length_b   1.000
_cell.length_c   1.000
_cell.angle_alpha   90.00
_cell.angle_beta   90.00
_cell.angle_gamma   90.00
#
_symmetry.space_group_name_H-M   'P 1'
#
loop_
_entity.id
_entity.type
_entity.pdbx_description
1 polymer ?
#
loop_
_entity_poly.entity_id
_entity_poly.type
_entity_poly.pdbx_seq_one_letter_code
_entity_poly.pdbx_strand_id
1 'polypeptide(L)'
;PGIHRPRTLLGERLNALVQSTLGDVDVIGMCFPADEPVGPGDRFISEQLENFPRAIKVAVITKVDVASKQQIAERLLQVNELRNWSSLIPISATAGEQLDVLTEELIALLPPGPAFYPTDATTDDDQFKRVSELIREAILEGVDDELPHSLAVTIDDIMQREDKDLIDVYANVFVERDSQKGIIIGKGGERLRDIGARSRVEIEALLGHPVFLSLRVKVAKDWQRDPKLLQRLGF
;
A
#
# COMPACT_ATOMS: atom_id res chain seq x y z
N PRO A 1 1.31 4.64 -2.83
CA PRO A 1 1.65 5.38 -1.59
C PRO A 1 0.67 6.53 -1.35
N GLY A 2 0.29 6.82 -0.10
CA GLY A 2 -0.52 7.99 0.21
C GLY A 2 0.26 9.29 -0.01
N ILE A 3 -0.33 10.24 -0.74
CA ILE A 3 0.29 11.55 -0.99
C ILE A 3 0.23 12.37 0.29
N HIS A 4 1.38 12.87 0.74
CA HIS A 4 1.49 13.73 1.91
C HIS A 4 2.64 14.73 1.71
N ARG A 5 2.70 15.81 2.49
CA ARG A 5 3.86 16.72 2.44
C ARG A 5 5.09 15.98 2.98
N PRO A 6 6.13 15.76 2.16
CA PRO A 6 7.24 14.90 2.54
C PRO A 6 8.10 15.59 3.60
N ARG A 7 8.62 14.79 4.53
CA ARG A 7 9.57 15.23 5.58
C ARG A 7 10.92 14.51 5.49
N THR A 8 11.04 13.55 4.57
CA THR A 8 12.20 12.68 4.34
C THR A 8 12.38 12.47 2.84
N LEU A 9 13.59 12.06 2.43
CA LEU A 9 13.90 11.76 1.03
C LEU A 9 13.08 10.56 0.52
N LEU A 10 12.77 9.58 1.38
CA LEU A 10 11.80 8.54 1.07
C LEU A 10 10.44 9.14 0.69
N GLY A 11 9.90 10.05 1.51
CA GLY A 11 8.65 10.72 1.21
C GLY A 11 8.69 11.49 -0.11
N GLU A 12 9.81 12.16 -0.41
CA GLU A 12 10.02 12.85 -1.69
C GLU A 12 10.03 11.87 -2.86
N ARG A 13 10.72 10.72 -2.76
CA ARG A 13 10.74 9.68 -3.79
C ARG A 13 9.37 9.05 -4.00
N LEU A 14 8.66 8.72 -2.93
CA LEU A 14 7.31 8.16 -2.99
C LEU A 14 6.34 9.14 -3.66
N ASN A 15 6.43 10.44 -3.34
CA ASN A 15 5.63 11.45 -4.01
C ASN A 15 6.01 11.62 -5.48
N ALA A 16 7.31 11.63 -5.81
CA ALA A 16 7.78 11.71 -7.19
C ALA A 16 7.27 10.52 -8.03
N LEU A 17 7.31 9.30 -7.47
CA LEU A 17 6.75 8.10 -8.08
C LEU A 17 5.24 8.22 -8.32
N VAL A 18 4.50 8.74 -7.34
CA VAL A 18 3.05 8.99 -7.52
C VAL A 18 2.82 10.01 -8.62
N GLN A 19 3.57 11.12 -8.63
CA GLN A 19 3.44 12.17 -9.64
C GLN A 19 3.77 11.67 -11.05
N SER A 20 4.82 10.85 -11.21
CA SER A 20 5.14 10.24 -12.51
C SER A 20 4.04 9.27 -12.96
N THR A 21 3.54 8.44 -12.04
CA THR A 21 2.48 7.46 -12.36
C THR A 21 1.20 8.16 -12.79
N LEU A 22 0.78 9.20 -12.06
CA LEU A 22 -0.43 9.97 -12.40
C LEU A 22 -0.30 10.75 -13.72
N GLY A 23 0.91 10.95 -14.24
CA GLY A 23 1.15 11.62 -15.52
C GLY A 23 0.64 10.86 -16.75
N ASP A 24 0.55 9.53 -16.62
CA ASP A 24 0.32 8.59 -17.73
C ASP A 24 -0.94 7.74 -17.55
N VAL A 25 -1.86 8.13 -16.66
CA VAL A 25 -3.14 7.43 -16.44
C VAL A 25 -4.31 8.12 -17.14
N ASP A 26 -5.28 7.32 -17.58
CA ASP A 26 -6.53 7.81 -18.18
C ASP A 26 -7.56 8.24 -17.14
N VAL A 27 -7.61 7.56 -15.98
CA VAL A 27 -8.58 7.83 -14.90
C VAL A 27 -7.88 7.85 -13.54
N ILE A 28 -8.21 8.81 -12.71
CA ILE A 28 -7.73 8.95 -11.33
C ILE A 28 -8.92 8.85 -10.38
N GLY A 29 -8.97 7.77 -9.59
CA GLY A 29 -9.88 7.63 -8.45
C GLY A 29 -9.27 8.21 -7.19
N MET A 30 -9.91 9.22 -6.59
CA MET A 30 -9.51 9.77 -5.30
C MET A 30 -10.44 9.26 -4.20
N CYS A 31 -9.86 8.57 -3.21
CA CYS A 31 -10.62 7.99 -2.11
C CYS A 31 -10.82 8.99 -0.97
N PHE A 32 -12.06 9.07 -0.48
CA PHE A 32 -12.47 9.90 0.64
C PHE A 32 -13.20 9.02 1.67
N PRO A 33 -12.72 8.91 2.92
CA PRO A 33 -13.46 8.21 3.97
C PRO A 33 -14.79 8.91 4.29
N ALA A 34 -15.88 8.15 4.42
CA ALA A 34 -17.22 8.68 4.70
C ALA A 34 -17.43 9.11 6.16
N ASP A 35 -16.62 8.60 7.07
CA ASP A 35 -16.65 8.84 8.52
C ASP A 35 -15.84 10.07 8.96
N GLU A 36 -15.22 10.80 8.01
CA GLU A 36 -14.34 11.94 8.29
C GLU A 36 -14.76 13.20 7.50
N PRO A 37 -14.55 14.42 8.04
CA PRO A 37 -14.80 15.68 7.33
C PRO A 37 -13.71 15.99 6.30
N VAL A 38 -13.99 16.85 5.32
CA VAL A 38 -12.99 17.18 4.28
C VAL A 38 -11.84 17.96 4.90
N GLY A 39 -10.68 17.33 4.97
CA GLY A 39 -9.50 17.86 5.65
C GLY A 39 -8.56 18.67 4.75
N PRO A 40 -7.52 19.30 5.33
CA PRO A 40 -6.46 19.95 4.55
C PRO A 40 -5.70 18.99 3.63
N GLY A 41 -5.56 17.71 4.02
CA GLY A 41 -4.93 16.67 3.21
C GLY A 41 -5.72 16.38 1.94
N ASP A 42 -7.05 16.21 2.07
CA ASP A 42 -7.97 16.04 0.95
C ASP A 42 -7.87 17.20 -0.05
N ARG A 43 -7.89 18.44 0.46
CA ARG A 43 -7.76 19.64 -0.39
C ARG A 43 -6.42 19.69 -1.10
N PHE A 44 -5.33 19.41 -0.38
CA PHE A 44 -3.99 19.38 -0.95
C PHE A 44 -3.88 18.35 -2.08
N ILE A 45 -4.37 17.12 -1.88
CA ILE A 45 -4.33 16.08 -2.92
C ILE A 45 -5.21 16.49 -4.10
N SER A 46 -6.41 17.01 -3.84
CA SER A 46 -7.34 17.52 -4.85
C SER A 46 -6.71 18.61 -5.73
N GLU A 47 -5.98 19.56 -5.12
CA GLU A 47 -5.22 20.60 -5.84
C GLU A 47 -4.10 19.99 -6.70
N GLN A 48 -3.38 18.97 -6.20
CA GLN A 48 -2.34 18.30 -6.98
C GLN A 48 -2.88 17.62 -8.25
N LEU A 49 -4.16 17.23 -8.26
CA LEU A 49 -4.79 16.64 -9.45
C LEU A 49 -4.96 17.63 -10.61
N GLU A 50 -4.78 18.94 -10.39
CA GLU A 50 -4.75 19.95 -11.45
C GLU A 50 -3.54 19.76 -12.38
N ASN A 51 -2.44 19.18 -11.88
CA ASN A 51 -1.24 18.89 -12.67
C ASN A 51 -1.49 17.79 -13.73
N PHE A 52 -2.62 17.09 -13.65
CA PHE A 52 -2.98 15.98 -14.53
C PHE A 52 -4.26 16.28 -15.31
N PRO A 53 -4.31 17.34 -16.14
CA PRO A 53 -5.56 17.80 -16.76
C PRO A 53 -6.20 16.77 -17.69
N ARG A 54 -5.39 15.88 -18.30
CA ARG A 54 -5.84 14.84 -19.24
C ARG A 54 -6.63 13.71 -18.59
N ALA A 55 -6.23 13.28 -17.40
CA ALA A 55 -6.89 12.17 -16.72
C ALA A 55 -8.33 12.55 -16.36
N ILE A 56 -9.28 11.63 -16.45
CA ILE A 56 -10.63 11.79 -15.90
C ILE A 56 -10.55 11.58 -14.40
N LYS A 57 -11.37 12.25 -13.60
CA LYS A 57 -11.30 12.14 -12.15
C LYS A 57 -12.62 11.67 -11.55
N VAL A 58 -12.52 10.68 -10.70
CA VAL A 58 -13.64 10.05 -9.99
C VAL A 58 -13.39 10.19 -8.50
N ALA A 59 -14.43 10.56 -7.74
CA ALA A 59 -14.37 10.50 -6.29
C ALA A 59 -14.96 9.18 -5.80
N VAL A 60 -14.23 8.51 -4.93
CA VAL A 60 -14.62 7.23 -4.34
C VAL A 60 -14.83 7.44 -2.85
N ILE A 61 -16.07 7.39 -2.39
CA ILE A 61 -16.42 7.66 -0.99
C ILE A 61 -16.41 6.32 -0.26
N THR A 62 -15.29 6.02 0.39
CA THR A 62 -15.02 4.74 1.05
C THR A 62 -15.61 4.66 2.45
N LYS A 63 -15.63 3.46 3.05
CA LYS A 63 -16.06 3.19 4.44
C LYS A 63 -17.54 3.49 4.73
N VAL A 64 -18.42 3.33 3.74
CA VAL A 64 -19.86 3.60 3.94
C VAL A 64 -20.52 2.63 4.92
N ASP A 65 -19.92 1.45 5.15
CA ASP A 65 -20.37 0.42 6.08
C ASP A 65 -20.33 0.86 7.55
N VAL A 66 -19.45 1.81 7.89
CA VAL A 66 -19.31 2.36 9.25
C VAL A 66 -19.86 3.78 9.40
N ALA A 67 -20.31 4.39 8.30
CA ALA A 67 -20.86 5.74 8.29
C ALA A 67 -22.39 5.73 8.27
N SER A 68 -23.02 6.69 8.94
CA SER A 68 -24.46 6.90 8.85
C SER A 68 -24.85 7.47 7.48
N LYS A 69 -26.12 7.27 7.07
CA LYS A 69 -26.66 7.87 5.83
C LYS A 69 -26.50 9.39 5.76
N GLN A 70 -26.61 10.05 6.91
CA GLN A 70 -26.40 11.50 7.00
C GLN A 70 -24.94 11.86 6.73
N GLN A 71 -23.98 11.18 7.36
CA GLN A 71 -22.55 11.39 7.11
C GLN A 71 -22.18 11.16 5.64
N ILE A 72 -22.72 10.10 5.02
CA ILE A 72 -22.48 9.82 3.60
C ILE A 72 -23.02 10.95 2.72
N ALA A 73 -24.25 11.42 2.96
CA ALA A 73 -24.85 12.51 2.20
C ALA A 73 -24.06 13.82 2.35
N GLU A 74 -23.67 14.17 3.57
CA GLU A 74 -22.82 15.33 3.86
C GLU A 74 -21.46 15.20 3.17
N ARG A 75 -20.86 14.01 3.19
CA ARG A 75 -19.57 13.74 2.53
C ARG A 75 -19.64 13.92 1.03
N LEU A 76 -20.69 13.40 0.39
CA LEU A 76 -20.91 13.57 -1.04
C LEU A 76 -21.00 15.05 -1.44
N LEU A 77 -21.71 15.86 -0.65
CA LEU A 77 -21.81 17.30 -0.88
C LEU A 77 -20.44 17.99 -0.74
N GLN A 78 -19.73 17.74 0.37
CA GLN A 78 -18.42 18.34 0.62
C GLN A 78 -17.39 17.97 -0.46
N VAL A 79 -17.36 16.72 -0.90
CA VAL A 79 -16.44 16.24 -1.93
C VAL A 79 -16.81 16.82 -3.30
N ASN A 80 -18.10 16.94 -3.62
CA ASN A 80 -18.57 17.56 -4.85
C ASN A 80 -18.15 19.03 -4.98
N GLU A 81 -18.02 19.75 -3.86
CA GLU A 81 -17.54 21.13 -3.84
C GLU A 81 -16.03 21.27 -4.08
N LEU A 82 -15.24 20.20 -3.91
CA LEU A 82 -13.79 20.28 -4.09
C LEU A 82 -13.38 20.51 -5.55
N ARG A 83 -14.15 19.96 -6.50
CA ARG A 83 -13.90 20.05 -7.94
C ARG A 83 -14.99 19.37 -8.75
N ASN A 84 -14.94 19.57 -10.06
CA ASN A 84 -15.77 18.82 -11.00
C ASN A 84 -15.26 17.38 -11.13
N TRP A 85 -16.01 16.43 -10.59
CA TRP A 85 -15.78 15.00 -10.75
C TRP A 85 -16.61 14.46 -11.91
N SER A 86 -16.12 13.41 -12.56
CA SER A 86 -16.91 12.65 -13.53
C SER A 86 -18.02 11.86 -12.84
N SER A 87 -17.67 11.19 -11.74
CA SER A 87 -18.58 10.38 -10.93
C SER A 87 -18.19 10.50 -9.45
N LEU A 88 -19.19 10.41 -8.56
CA LEU A 88 -19.01 10.30 -7.11
C LEU A 88 -19.66 8.99 -6.65
N ILE A 89 -18.85 8.03 -6.22
CA ILE A 89 -19.31 6.66 -6.00
C ILE A 89 -19.07 6.26 -4.54
N PRO A 90 -20.12 6.12 -3.72
CA PRO A 90 -20.01 5.62 -2.34
C PRO A 90 -19.85 4.10 -2.34
N ILE A 91 -18.79 3.60 -1.71
CA ILE A 91 -18.48 2.16 -1.65
C ILE A 91 -18.11 1.70 -0.24
N SER A 92 -18.26 0.40 0.00
CA SER A 92 -17.55 -0.30 1.07
C SER A 92 -16.67 -1.37 0.46
N ALA A 93 -15.35 -1.20 0.56
CA ALA A 93 -14.39 -2.19 0.09
C ALA A 93 -14.42 -3.47 0.95
N THR A 94 -14.68 -3.32 2.25
CA THR A 94 -14.72 -4.43 3.22
C THR A 94 -16.03 -5.20 3.18
N ALA A 95 -17.17 -4.52 2.98
CA ALA A 95 -18.47 -5.16 2.86
C ALA A 95 -18.84 -5.55 1.41
N GLY A 96 -18.04 -5.14 0.43
CA GLY A 96 -18.27 -5.43 -0.99
C GLY A 96 -19.40 -4.60 -1.61
N GLU A 97 -19.75 -3.47 -1.01
CA GLU A 97 -20.86 -2.62 -1.48
C GLU A 97 -20.42 -1.73 -2.65
N GLN A 98 -21.16 -1.77 -3.76
CA GLN A 98 -20.99 -0.95 -4.96
C GLN A 98 -19.62 -1.08 -5.67
N LEU A 99 -18.89 -2.17 -5.42
CA LEU A 99 -17.60 -2.41 -6.10
C LEU A 99 -17.79 -2.72 -7.60
N ASP A 100 -18.88 -3.39 -7.95
CA ASP A 100 -19.34 -3.61 -9.32
C ASP A 100 -19.62 -2.29 -10.04
N VAL A 101 -20.42 -1.41 -9.41
CA VAL A 101 -20.74 -0.07 -9.94
C VAL A 101 -19.47 0.75 -10.15
N LEU A 102 -18.56 0.77 -9.17
CA LEU A 102 -17.28 1.45 -9.30
C LEU A 102 -16.48 0.90 -10.49
N THR A 103 -16.44 -0.42 -10.64
CA THR A 103 -15.69 -1.08 -11.72
C THR A 103 -16.27 -0.74 -13.09
N GLU A 104 -17.59 -0.84 -13.26
CA GLU A 104 -18.28 -0.53 -14.51
C GLU A 104 -18.10 0.94 -14.91
N GLU A 105 -18.23 1.86 -13.95
CA GLU A 105 -18.02 3.30 -14.17
C GLU A 105 -16.58 3.60 -14.60
N LEU A 106 -15.58 3.01 -13.93
CA LEU A 106 -14.18 3.22 -14.31
C LEU A 106 -13.89 2.66 -15.70
N ILE A 107 -14.41 1.48 -16.04
CA ILE A 107 -14.25 0.89 -17.38
C ILE A 107 -14.88 1.77 -18.46
N ALA A 108 -16.07 2.32 -18.21
CA ALA A 108 -16.77 3.18 -19.16
C ALA A 108 -16.03 4.49 -19.48
N LEU A 109 -15.15 4.94 -18.59
CA LEU A 109 -14.32 6.13 -18.75
C LEU A 109 -13.00 5.85 -19.49
N LEU A 110 -12.59 4.58 -19.62
CA LEU A 110 -11.35 4.22 -20.31
C LEU A 110 -11.50 4.28 -21.83
N PRO A 111 -10.48 4.79 -22.55
CA PRO A 111 -10.46 4.71 -24.00
C PRO A 111 -10.28 3.25 -24.47
N PRO A 112 -10.80 2.88 -25.65
CA PRO A 112 -10.49 1.59 -26.23
C PRO A 112 -8.98 1.50 -26.52
N GLY A 113 -8.37 0.36 -26.20
CA GLY A 113 -6.93 0.16 -26.34
C GLY A 113 -6.54 -1.32 -26.45
N PRO A 114 -5.26 -1.61 -26.77
CA PRO A 114 -4.76 -2.97 -26.76
C PRO A 114 -4.69 -3.53 -25.34
N ALA A 115 -4.68 -4.85 -25.20
CA ALA A 115 -4.31 -5.48 -23.94
C ALA A 115 -2.82 -5.23 -23.67
N PHE A 116 -2.52 -4.52 -22.58
CA PHE A 116 -1.13 -4.28 -22.14
C PHE A 116 -0.53 -5.47 -21.39
N TYR A 117 -1.38 -6.34 -20.83
CA TYR A 117 -0.99 -7.52 -20.07
C TYR A 117 -1.75 -8.76 -20.58
N PRO A 118 -1.22 -9.97 -20.35
CA PRO A 118 -1.95 -11.22 -20.56
C PRO A 118 -3.26 -11.25 -19.75
N THR A 119 -4.30 -11.89 -20.28
CA THR A 119 -5.64 -11.92 -19.65
C THR A 119 -5.69 -12.76 -18.38
N ASP A 120 -4.71 -13.63 -18.16
CA ASP A 120 -4.53 -14.47 -16.98
C ASP A 120 -3.59 -13.84 -15.93
N ALA A 121 -2.94 -12.72 -16.27
CA ALA A 121 -2.08 -12.01 -15.34
C ALA A 121 -2.94 -11.29 -14.28
N THR A 122 -2.71 -11.61 -13.01
CA THR A 122 -3.37 -10.95 -11.87
C THR A 122 -2.55 -9.80 -11.29
N THR A 123 -1.23 -9.82 -11.48
CA THR A 123 -0.29 -8.80 -11.01
C THR A 123 1.01 -8.86 -11.82
N ASP A 124 1.70 -7.72 -11.92
CA ASP A 124 3.06 -7.57 -12.47
C ASP A 124 4.16 -7.68 -11.38
N ASP A 125 3.77 -7.81 -10.11
CA ASP A 125 4.70 -7.94 -9.00
C ASP A 125 5.40 -9.31 -8.98
N ASP A 126 6.73 -9.28 -8.83
CA ASP A 126 7.51 -10.49 -8.64
C ASP A 126 7.30 -11.13 -7.25
N GLN A 127 7.73 -12.39 -7.12
CA GLN A 127 7.58 -13.13 -5.86
C GLN A 127 8.33 -12.48 -4.69
N PHE A 128 9.48 -11.85 -4.93
CA PHE A 128 10.28 -11.23 -3.88
C PHE A 128 9.54 -10.05 -3.27
N LYS A 129 8.96 -9.19 -4.12
CA LYS A 129 8.15 -8.05 -3.72
C LYS A 129 6.90 -8.51 -2.96
N ARG A 130 6.15 -9.46 -3.49
CA ARG A 130 4.94 -9.98 -2.83
C ARG A 130 5.25 -10.56 -1.45
N VAL A 131 6.31 -11.36 -1.32
CA VAL A 131 6.76 -11.92 -0.04
C VAL A 131 7.22 -10.82 0.92
N SER A 132 7.96 -9.80 0.45
CA SER A 132 8.36 -8.67 1.30
C SER A 132 7.16 -7.90 1.85
N GLU A 133 6.12 -7.72 1.04
CA GLU A 133 4.92 -6.99 1.44
C GLU A 133 4.08 -7.77 2.45
N LEU A 134 3.95 -9.09 2.31
CA LEU A 134 3.30 -9.95 3.33
C LEU A 134 4.01 -9.87 4.68
N ILE A 135 5.34 -9.87 4.68
CA ILE A 135 6.13 -9.69 5.91
C ILE A 135 5.94 -8.28 6.47
N ARG A 136 5.96 -7.26 5.61
CA ARG A 136 5.77 -5.85 6.00
C ARG A 136 4.40 -5.65 6.63
N GLU A 137 3.34 -6.18 6.02
CA GLU A 137 1.97 -6.18 6.55
C GLU A 137 1.91 -6.84 7.93
N ALA A 138 2.48 -8.03 8.06
CA ALA A 138 2.49 -8.73 9.34
C ALA A 138 3.22 -7.94 10.44
N ILE A 139 4.28 -7.21 10.11
CA ILE A 139 4.98 -6.34 11.07
C ILE A 139 4.11 -5.15 11.48
N LEU A 140 3.40 -4.53 10.54
CA LEU A 140 2.58 -3.34 10.78
C LEU A 140 1.31 -3.64 11.55
N GLU A 141 0.82 -4.87 11.51
CA GLU A 141 -0.35 -5.27 12.29
C GLU A 141 -0.11 -5.05 13.81
N GLY A 142 -1.01 -4.27 14.42
CA GLY A 142 -0.91 -3.88 15.84
C GLY A 142 0.26 -2.95 16.16
N VAL A 143 0.69 -2.12 15.20
CA VAL A 143 1.69 -1.07 15.40
C VAL A 143 1.14 0.29 14.99
N ASP A 144 0.96 1.19 15.96
CA ASP A 144 0.37 2.52 15.72
C ASP A 144 1.37 3.70 15.84
N ASP A 145 2.61 3.45 16.29
CA ASP A 145 3.63 4.50 16.61
C ASP A 145 4.52 4.90 15.40
N GLU A 146 5.81 5.25 15.62
CA GLU A 146 6.77 5.72 14.58
C GLU A 146 7.22 4.63 13.58
N LEU A 147 6.95 3.37 13.90
CA LEU A 147 7.40 2.19 13.14
C LEU A 147 6.88 2.10 11.69
N PRO A 148 5.61 2.42 11.37
CA PRO A 148 5.09 2.31 10.01
C PRO A 148 5.87 3.13 8.98
N HIS A 149 6.45 4.25 9.43
CA HIS A 149 7.20 5.13 8.56
C HIS A 149 8.69 4.81 8.50
N SER A 150 9.21 3.90 9.33
CA SER A 150 10.65 3.64 9.49
C SER A 150 11.05 2.19 9.24
N LEU A 151 10.20 1.45 8.53
CA LEU A 151 10.33 0.02 8.25
C LEU A 151 10.59 -0.24 6.76
N ALA A 152 11.55 -1.11 6.46
CA ALA A 152 11.71 -1.69 5.12
C ALA A 152 11.95 -3.20 5.23
N VAL A 153 11.45 -3.97 4.27
CA VAL A 153 11.67 -5.42 4.19
C VAL A 153 12.34 -5.73 2.86
N THR A 154 13.43 -6.50 2.89
CA THR A 154 14.07 -7.03 1.67
C THR A 154 14.15 -8.53 1.75
N ILE A 155 14.02 -9.20 0.61
CA ILE A 155 14.25 -10.64 0.48
C ILE A 155 15.66 -10.84 -0.06
N ASP A 156 16.50 -11.53 0.72
CA ASP A 156 17.85 -11.90 0.30
C ASP A 156 17.79 -13.09 -0.67
N ASP A 157 16.93 -14.07 -0.38
CA ASP A 157 16.79 -15.27 -1.22
C ASP A 157 15.47 -16.02 -1.00
N ILE A 158 15.05 -16.76 -2.02
CA ILE A 158 13.94 -17.73 -2.00
C ILE A 158 14.44 -19.00 -2.69
N MET A 159 14.67 -20.07 -1.92
CA MET A 159 15.29 -21.29 -2.41
C MET A 159 14.45 -22.52 -2.08
N GLN A 160 14.22 -23.37 -3.08
CA GLN A 160 13.66 -24.69 -2.83
C GLN A 160 14.74 -25.60 -2.24
N ARG A 161 14.45 -26.26 -1.11
CA ARG A 161 15.38 -27.25 -0.55
C ARG A 161 15.45 -28.48 -1.43
N GLU A 162 16.67 -28.97 -1.65
CA GLU A 162 16.89 -30.20 -2.43
C GLU A 162 16.38 -31.45 -1.73
N ASP A 163 16.39 -31.47 -0.39
CA ASP A 163 16.12 -32.66 0.42
C ASP A 163 14.65 -32.79 0.88
N LYS A 164 13.84 -31.72 0.74
CA LYS A 164 12.47 -31.66 1.26
C LYS A 164 11.59 -30.75 0.42
N ASP A 165 10.29 -31.03 0.46
CA ASP A 165 9.27 -30.13 -0.06
C ASP A 165 9.08 -28.92 0.87
N LEU A 166 10.06 -28.02 0.84
CA LEU A 166 10.16 -26.86 1.72
C LEU A 166 10.91 -25.73 0.99
N ILE A 167 10.36 -24.53 1.03
CA ILE A 167 11.02 -23.33 0.50
C ILE A 167 11.63 -22.54 1.65
N ASP A 168 12.93 -22.24 1.56
CA ASP A 168 13.63 -21.33 2.45
C ASP A 168 13.48 -19.89 1.96
N VAL A 169 12.94 -19.02 2.82
CA VAL A 169 12.84 -17.57 2.58
C VAL A 169 13.73 -16.85 3.57
N TYR A 170 14.70 -16.09 3.07
CA TYR A 170 15.60 -15.28 3.89
C TYR A 170 15.24 -13.80 3.72
N ALA A 171 14.77 -13.18 4.80
CA ALA A 171 14.32 -11.80 4.77
C ALA A 171 15.00 -10.94 5.84
N ASN A 172 15.27 -9.70 5.46
CA ASN A 172 15.79 -8.66 6.34
C ASN A 172 14.72 -7.62 6.62
N VAL A 173 14.60 -7.26 7.89
CA VAL A 173 13.71 -6.20 8.37
C VAL A 173 14.59 -5.05 8.84
N PHE A 174 14.53 -3.91 8.16
CA PHE A 174 15.32 -2.73 8.46
C PHE A 174 14.50 -1.70 9.23
N VAL A 175 15.10 -1.16 10.28
CA VAL A 175 14.59 -0.04 11.08
C VAL A 175 15.66 1.03 11.27
N GLU A 176 15.27 2.25 11.66
CA GLU A 176 16.21 3.35 11.86
C GLU A 176 16.88 3.36 13.24
N ARG A 177 16.22 2.82 14.27
CA ARG A 177 16.67 2.91 15.67
C ARG A 177 16.62 1.58 16.41
N ASP A 178 17.49 1.42 17.41
CA ASP A 178 17.50 0.23 18.28
C ASP A 178 16.19 0.06 19.07
N SER A 179 15.53 1.17 19.44
CA SER A 179 14.21 1.12 20.11
C SER A 179 13.17 0.44 19.22
N GLN A 180 13.13 0.79 17.93
CA GLN A 180 12.25 0.17 16.93
C GLN A 180 12.56 -1.30 16.75
N LYS A 181 13.85 -1.66 16.71
CA LYS A 181 14.29 -3.08 16.68
C LYS A 181 13.79 -3.84 17.90
N GLY A 182 13.85 -3.22 19.09
CA GLY A 182 13.29 -3.79 20.32
C GLY A 182 11.79 -4.06 20.22
N ILE A 183 11.03 -3.13 19.63
CA ILE A 183 9.57 -3.30 19.44
C ILE A 183 9.27 -4.47 18.49
N ILE A 184 9.96 -4.57 17.35
CA ILE A 184 9.76 -5.66 16.39
C ILE A 184 10.10 -7.02 17.00
N ILE A 185 11.19 -7.09 17.79
CA ILE A 185 11.60 -8.34 18.43
C ILE A 185 10.62 -8.75 19.53
N GLY A 186 10.17 -7.79 20.35
CA GLY A 186 9.32 -8.04 21.52
C GLY A 186 10.06 -8.78 22.64
N LYS A 187 9.39 -8.98 23.77
CA LYS A 187 10.02 -9.61 24.95
C LYS A 187 10.37 -11.06 24.64
N GLY A 188 11.65 -11.42 24.78
CA GLY A 188 12.11 -12.78 24.50
C GLY A 188 11.86 -13.27 23.06
N GLY A 189 11.69 -12.34 22.10
CA GLY A 189 11.40 -12.65 20.70
C GLY A 189 9.93 -12.99 20.40
N GLU A 190 9.01 -12.78 21.34
CA GLU A 190 7.60 -13.17 21.18
C GLU A 190 6.94 -12.54 19.94
N ARG A 191 7.16 -11.24 19.72
CA ARG A 191 6.55 -10.52 18.60
C ARG A 191 7.15 -10.96 17.26
N LEU A 192 8.47 -11.16 17.20
CA LEU A 192 9.11 -11.65 15.97
C LEU A 192 8.64 -13.06 15.60
N ARG A 193 8.37 -13.92 16.59
CA ARG A 193 7.78 -15.25 16.35
C ARG A 193 6.37 -15.15 15.80
N ASP A 194 5.55 -14.26 16.36
CA ASP A 194 4.18 -14.01 15.88
C ASP A 194 4.18 -13.46 14.43
N ILE A 195 5.00 -12.44 14.15
CA ILE A 195 5.20 -11.89 12.81
C ILE A 195 5.60 -13.00 11.83
N GLY A 196 6.58 -13.83 12.20
CA GLY A 196 7.03 -14.94 11.37
C GLY A 196 5.93 -15.99 11.14
N ALA A 197 5.11 -16.27 12.15
CA ALA A 197 4.00 -17.22 12.03
C ALA A 197 2.92 -16.72 11.06
N ARG A 198 2.48 -15.46 11.21
CA ARG A 198 1.47 -14.83 10.33
C ARG A 198 1.99 -14.69 8.90
N SER A 199 3.21 -14.18 8.73
CA SER A 199 3.84 -14.05 7.41
C SER A 199 3.92 -15.41 6.69
N ARG A 200 4.31 -16.47 7.41
CA ARG A 200 4.49 -17.79 6.82
C ARG A 200 3.17 -18.36 6.26
N VAL A 201 2.05 -18.17 6.95
CA VAL A 201 0.74 -18.65 6.46
C VAL A 201 0.41 -18.04 5.09
N GLU A 202 0.55 -16.72 4.97
CA GLU A 202 0.27 -16.02 3.71
C GLU A 202 1.30 -16.36 2.61
N ILE A 203 2.58 -16.52 2.97
CA ILE A 203 3.63 -16.89 2.00
C ILE A 203 3.44 -18.33 1.51
N GLU A 204 3.03 -19.27 2.38
CA GLU A 204 2.73 -20.65 1.99
C GLU A 204 1.54 -20.67 1.01
N ALA A 205 0.51 -19.87 1.25
CA ALA A 205 -0.63 -19.72 0.32
C ALA A 205 -0.19 -19.12 -1.04
N LEU A 206 0.73 -18.15 -1.01
CA LEU A 206 1.28 -17.53 -2.20
C LEU A 206 2.14 -18.49 -3.04
N LEU A 207 3.02 -19.27 -2.40
CA LEU A 207 4.01 -20.11 -3.07
C LEU A 207 3.52 -21.55 -3.30
N GLY A 208 2.42 -21.96 -2.65
CA GLY A 208 1.84 -23.29 -2.77
C GLY A 208 2.64 -24.41 -2.12
N HIS A 209 3.64 -24.09 -1.29
CA HIS A 209 4.52 -25.05 -0.63
C HIS A 209 4.78 -24.64 0.81
N PRO A 210 5.12 -25.58 1.72
CA PRO A 210 5.57 -25.26 3.07
C PRO A 210 6.79 -24.33 3.06
N VAL A 211 6.89 -23.41 4.02
CA VAL A 211 7.95 -22.38 4.04
C VAL A 211 8.72 -22.40 5.35
N PHE A 212 10.03 -22.34 5.27
CA PHE A 212 10.89 -21.92 6.37
C PHE A 212 11.23 -20.43 6.19
N LEU A 213 10.74 -19.59 7.10
CA LEU A 213 10.97 -18.15 7.07
C LEU A 213 12.04 -17.75 8.09
N SER A 214 13.17 -17.22 7.60
CA SER A 214 14.23 -16.63 8.42
C SER A 214 14.14 -15.10 8.39
N LEU A 215 13.69 -14.50 9.50
CA LEU A 215 13.64 -13.05 9.67
C LEU A 215 14.86 -12.52 10.44
N ARG A 216 15.53 -11.49 9.90
CA ARG A 216 16.63 -10.79 10.58
C ARG A 216 16.34 -9.30 10.73
N VAL A 217 16.25 -8.82 11.97
CA VAL A 217 16.03 -7.39 12.25
C VAL A 217 17.36 -6.63 12.34
N LYS A 218 17.55 -5.68 11.42
CA LYS A 218 18.76 -4.87 11.25
C LYS A 218 18.45 -3.39 11.50
N VAL A 219 19.39 -2.68 12.10
CA VAL A 219 19.32 -1.22 12.24
C VAL A 219 20.14 -0.59 11.11
N ALA A 220 19.48 0.22 10.29
CA ALA A 220 20.10 1.06 9.27
C ALA A 220 19.78 2.51 9.63
N LYS A 221 20.70 3.18 10.33
CA LYS A 221 20.45 4.52 10.86
C LYS A 221 20.17 5.52 9.72
N ASP A 222 19.11 6.33 9.88
CA ASP A 222 18.72 7.41 8.97
C ASP A 222 18.57 6.96 7.49
N TRP A 223 18.21 5.69 7.25
CA TRP A 223 18.18 5.12 5.90
C TRP A 223 17.22 5.84 4.96
N GLN A 224 16.15 6.45 5.48
CA GLN A 224 15.20 7.22 4.68
C GLN A 224 15.77 8.50 4.08
N ARG A 225 16.95 8.93 4.55
CA ARG A 225 17.66 10.12 4.08
C ARG A 225 18.89 9.79 3.25
N ASP A 226 19.27 8.53 3.15
CA ASP A 226 20.43 8.08 2.38
C ASP A 226 19.99 7.54 1.00
N PRO A 227 20.30 8.25 -0.11
CA PRO A 227 19.92 7.83 -1.46
C PRO A 227 20.41 6.43 -1.84
N LYS A 228 21.57 5.99 -1.33
CA LYS A 228 22.15 4.69 -1.63
C LYS A 228 21.43 3.58 -0.88
N LEU A 229 21.07 3.83 0.39
CA LEU A 229 20.29 2.86 1.16
C LEU A 229 18.87 2.75 0.61
N LEU A 230 18.23 3.85 0.22
CA LEU A 230 16.92 3.81 -0.44
C LEU A 230 16.94 2.90 -1.68
N GLN A 231 17.89 3.12 -2.58
CA GLN A 231 18.03 2.30 -3.78
C GLN A 231 18.26 0.82 -3.45
N ARG A 232 19.10 0.54 -2.45
CA ARG A 232 19.36 -0.84 -2.00
C ARG A 232 18.14 -1.51 -1.38
N LEU A 233 17.27 -0.73 -0.75
CA LEU A 233 16.05 -1.21 -0.08
C LEU A 233 14.83 -1.27 -1.02
N GLY A 234 14.99 -0.90 -2.30
CA GLY A 234 13.93 -1.00 -3.31
C GLY A 234 13.05 0.25 -3.46
N PHE A 235 13.54 1.42 -3.04
CA PHE A 235 12.85 2.72 -3.16
C PHE A 235 13.55 3.71 -4.10
#